data_AF-A0A3M1R4B9-F1
#
_entry.id   AF-A0A3M1R4B9-F1
#
_cell.length_a   1.000
_cell.length_b   1.000
_cell.length_c   1.000
_cell.angle_alpha   90.00
_cell.angle_beta   90.00
_cell.angle_gamma   90.00
#
_symmetry.space_group_name_H-M   'P 1'
#
loop_
_entity.id
_entity.type
_entity.pdbx_description
1 polymer ?
#
loop_
_entity_poly.entity_id
_entity_poly.type
_entity_poly.pdbx_seq_one_letter_code
_entity_poly.pdbx_strand_id
1 'polypeptide(L)'
;RIAAEWGDLLRFDISRRLIRSAGNTRFKYADRSKKRLLAVTIQISSPIIFSSYDDGAESLEVGGIVCRNRLDALQCIVEHELIHVVEGVLYGETSCSRPRFKDMAKRIFGHTTNCHKLVTPAVRAYRKFGVRPGQMVAFEWEGRRLVGLVNRVTRRATVLVENPRGARYSNGKRYFKFYVPPHMLTVIDDSDKRPAASDS
;
A
#
# COMPACT_ATOMS: atom_id res chain seq x y z
N ARG A 1 13.25 -0.73 -35.88
CA ARG A 1 14.41 -0.49 -34.97
C ARG A 1 14.04 0.28 -33.71
N ILE A 2 13.20 1.34 -33.77
CA ILE A 2 12.80 2.14 -32.59
C ILE A 2 12.10 1.31 -31.50
N ALA A 3 11.18 0.39 -31.83
CA ALA A 3 10.46 -0.40 -30.81
C ALA A 3 11.37 -1.34 -29.99
N ALA A 4 12.51 -1.77 -30.54
CA ALA A 4 13.44 -2.68 -29.86
C ALA A 4 14.30 -1.97 -28.80
N GLU A 5 14.62 -0.68 -29.00
CA GLU A 5 15.40 0.12 -28.03
C GLU A 5 14.53 0.67 -26.89
N TRP A 6 13.24 0.94 -27.13
CA TRP A 6 12.31 1.42 -26.10
C TRP A 6 11.68 0.30 -25.28
N GLY A 7 11.56 -0.91 -25.81
CA GLY A 7 11.03 -2.07 -25.09
C GLY A 7 11.84 -2.41 -23.83
N ASP A 8 13.14 -2.11 -23.84
CA ASP A 8 13.98 -2.23 -22.65
C ASP A 8 13.86 -1.03 -21.70
N LEU A 9 13.54 0.15 -22.23
CA LEU A 9 13.47 1.40 -21.47
C LEU A 9 12.19 1.55 -20.66
N LEU A 10 11.01 1.22 -21.18
CA LEU A 10 9.74 1.32 -20.45
C LEU A 10 9.11 -0.05 -20.23
N ARG A 11 8.98 -0.45 -18.97
CA ARG A 11 8.48 -1.76 -18.56
C ARG A 11 7.19 -1.64 -17.77
N PHE A 12 6.26 -2.55 -18.01
CA PHE A 12 5.04 -2.69 -17.24
C PHE A 12 5.09 -4.00 -16.46
N ASP A 13 4.72 -3.96 -15.19
CA ASP A 13 4.73 -5.13 -14.31
C ASP A 13 3.47 -5.15 -13.44
N ILE A 14 2.87 -6.35 -13.31
CA ILE A 14 1.74 -6.58 -12.43
C ILE A 14 2.24 -7.21 -11.13
N SER A 15 2.26 -6.42 -10.07
CA SER A 15 2.75 -6.85 -8.78
C SER A 15 1.66 -7.51 -7.94
N ARG A 16 1.94 -8.74 -7.50
CA ARG A 16 1.15 -9.45 -6.48
C ARG A 16 1.50 -9.03 -5.04
N ARG A 17 2.55 -8.22 -4.86
CA ARG A 17 3.10 -7.84 -3.54
C ARG A 17 2.94 -6.35 -3.22
N LEU A 18 2.65 -5.52 -4.21
CA LEU A 18 2.38 -4.10 -4.02
C LEU A 18 1.03 -3.93 -3.32
N ILE A 19 1.03 -3.43 -2.09
CA ILE A 19 -0.19 -3.32 -1.24
C ILE A 19 -0.32 -1.96 -0.54
N ARG A 20 0.63 -1.05 -0.76
CA ARG A 20 0.65 0.29 -0.16
C ARG A 20 0.08 1.36 -1.10
N SER A 21 0.23 1.15 -2.40
CA SER A 21 -0.26 2.03 -3.45
C SER A 21 -0.76 1.17 -4.62
N ALA A 22 -1.70 1.69 -5.40
CA ALA A 22 -2.28 0.95 -6.52
C ALA A 22 -1.35 0.93 -7.75
N GLY A 23 -0.50 1.93 -7.88
CA GLY A 23 0.57 2.02 -8.86
C GLY A 23 1.88 2.44 -8.17
N ASN A 24 3.00 2.22 -8.86
CA ASN A 24 4.30 2.74 -8.46
C ASN A 24 5.27 2.79 -9.66
N THR A 25 5.81 3.97 -9.93
CA THR A 25 6.85 4.20 -10.94
C THR A 25 8.25 4.10 -10.35
N ARG A 26 9.15 3.36 -11.01
CA ARG A 26 10.57 3.22 -10.60
C ARG A 26 11.49 3.59 -11.73
N PHE A 27 12.44 4.48 -11.44
CA PHE A 27 13.51 4.84 -12.37
C PHE A 27 14.79 4.09 -12.00
N LYS A 28 15.40 3.42 -12.98
CA LYS A 28 16.70 2.77 -12.88
C LYS A 28 17.72 3.57 -13.67
N TYR A 29 18.74 4.06 -12.98
CA TYR A 29 19.86 4.78 -13.58
C TYR A 29 21.13 3.92 -13.57
N ALA A 30 22.07 4.24 -14.46
CA ALA A 30 23.34 3.51 -14.55
C ALA A 30 24.26 3.75 -13.35
N ASP A 31 24.12 4.92 -12.73
CA ASP A 31 24.96 5.38 -11.64
C ASP A 31 24.17 6.34 -10.72
N ARG A 32 24.81 6.75 -9.61
CA ARG A 32 24.21 7.65 -8.61
C ARG A 32 24.04 9.09 -9.09
N SER A 33 24.75 9.51 -10.14
CA SER A 33 24.60 10.84 -10.73
C SER A 33 23.29 11.02 -11.49
N LYS A 34 22.56 9.91 -11.75
CA LYS A 34 21.27 9.87 -12.45
C LYS A 34 21.31 10.47 -13.86
N LYS A 35 22.51 10.64 -14.45
CA LYS A 35 22.67 11.23 -15.79
C LYS A 35 22.24 10.28 -16.91
N ARG A 36 22.35 8.96 -16.71
CA ARG A 36 21.96 7.95 -17.70
C ARG A 36 20.84 7.07 -17.19
N LEU A 37 19.62 7.32 -17.70
CA LEU A 37 18.45 6.47 -17.45
C LEU A 37 18.61 5.15 -18.21
N LEU A 38 18.46 4.03 -17.51
CA LEU A 38 18.53 2.69 -18.09
C LEU A 38 17.14 2.09 -18.34
N ALA A 39 16.22 2.28 -17.39
CA ALA A 39 14.86 1.78 -17.50
C ALA A 39 13.91 2.54 -16.56
N VAL A 40 12.63 2.54 -16.90
CA VAL A 40 11.51 2.99 -16.11
C VAL A 40 10.54 1.82 -16.00
N THR A 41 10.06 1.53 -14.81
CA THR A 41 9.07 0.47 -14.58
C THR A 41 7.84 1.04 -13.93
N ILE A 42 6.69 0.86 -14.59
CA ILE A 42 5.37 1.09 -14.01
C ILE A 42 4.90 -0.23 -13.42
N GLN A 43 4.76 -0.28 -12.10
CA GLN A 43 4.23 -1.43 -11.40
C GLN A 43 2.79 -1.16 -10.97
N ILE A 44 1.90 -2.09 -11.25
CA ILE A 44 0.49 -2.00 -10.87
C ILE A 44 0.15 -3.08 -9.86
N SER A 45 -0.61 -2.72 -8.81
CA SER A 45 -1.05 -3.64 -7.77
C SER A 45 -2.24 -4.46 -8.22
N SER A 46 -2.04 -5.74 -8.48
CA SER A 46 -3.15 -6.68 -8.64
C SER A 46 -4.00 -6.76 -7.36
N PRO A 47 -3.44 -6.93 -6.13
CA PRO A 47 -4.25 -7.04 -4.92
C PRO A 47 -5.20 -5.86 -4.68
N ILE A 48 -4.76 -4.62 -4.91
CA ILE A 48 -5.61 -3.43 -4.68
C ILE A 48 -6.68 -3.32 -5.76
N ILE A 49 -6.35 -3.54 -7.04
CA ILE A 49 -7.35 -3.47 -8.12
C ILE A 49 -8.47 -4.47 -7.91
N PHE A 50 -8.15 -5.73 -7.60
CA PHE A 50 -9.17 -6.75 -7.40
C PHE A 50 -9.99 -6.48 -6.13
N SER A 51 -9.31 -6.26 -4.99
CA SER A 51 -9.99 -6.11 -3.70
C SER A 51 -10.83 -4.84 -3.57
N SER A 52 -10.54 -3.79 -4.34
CA SER A 52 -11.32 -2.54 -4.28
C SER A 52 -12.77 -2.70 -4.75
N TYR A 53 -13.08 -3.77 -5.49
CA TYR A 53 -14.43 -4.07 -5.98
C TYR A 53 -15.05 -5.35 -5.39
N ASP A 54 -14.33 -6.07 -4.52
CA ASP A 54 -14.79 -7.36 -3.98
C ASP A 54 -15.92 -7.22 -2.94
N ASP A 55 -16.14 -6.03 -2.40
CA ASP A 55 -17.14 -5.77 -1.35
C ASP A 55 -18.42 -5.11 -1.89
N GLY A 56 -18.71 -5.26 -3.19
CA GLY A 56 -19.93 -4.72 -3.82
C GLY A 56 -19.90 -3.22 -4.08
N ALA A 57 -18.71 -2.62 -4.18
CA ALA A 57 -18.58 -1.21 -4.53
C ALA A 57 -19.12 -0.96 -5.94
N GLU A 58 -20.19 -0.16 -6.06
CA GLU A 58 -20.81 0.19 -7.34
C GLU A 58 -19.89 1.05 -8.22
N SER A 59 -19.07 1.89 -7.60
CA SER A 59 -18.04 2.68 -8.25
C SER A 59 -16.99 3.17 -7.25
N LEU A 60 -15.84 3.59 -7.77
CA LEU A 60 -14.74 4.20 -7.02
C LEU A 60 -14.30 5.48 -7.71
N GLU A 61 -13.51 6.30 -7.02
CA GLU A 61 -12.92 7.50 -7.61
C GLU A 61 -11.39 7.40 -7.61
N VAL A 62 -10.79 7.54 -8.79
CA VAL A 62 -9.33 7.53 -8.99
C VAL A 62 -8.95 8.76 -9.79
N GLY A 63 -8.05 9.58 -9.25
CA GLY A 63 -7.65 10.82 -9.94
C GLY A 63 -8.80 11.82 -10.12
N GLY A 64 -9.87 11.68 -9.34
CA GLY A 64 -11.09 12.47 -9.49
C GLY A 64 -12.01 12.03 -10.64
N ILE A 65 -11.75 10.86 -11.22
CA ILE A 65 -12.59 10.21 -12.23
C ILE A 65 -13.38 9.08 -11.57
N VAL A 66 -14.67 8.99 -11.87
CA VAL A 66 -15.53 7.89 -11.42
C VAL A 66 -15.25 6.65 -12.26
N CYS A 67 -14.70 5.63 -11.60
CA CYS A 67 -14.41 4.31 -12.15
C CYS A 67 -15.55 3.36 -11.77
N ARG A 68 -16.26 2.81 -12.77
CA ARG A 68 -17.39 1.89 -12.55
C ARG A 68 -16.94 0.44 -12.44
N ASN A 69 -15.75 0.15 -12.93
CA ASN A 69 -15.22 -1.20 -12.94
C ASN A 69 -13.68 -1.20 -12.78
N ARG A 70 -13.12 -2.41 -12.64
CA ARG A 70 -11.69 -2.63 -12.45
C ARG A 70 -10.83 -2.11 -13.62
N LEU A 71 -11.34 -2.14 -14.85
CA LEU A 71 -10.64 -1.63 -16.04
C LEU A 71 -10.53 -0.11 -15.99
N ASP A 72 -11.62 0.61 -15.69
CA ASP A 72 -11.60 2.07 -15.54
C ASP A 72 -10.55 2.51 -14.49
N ALA A 73 -10.55 1.82 -13.34
CA ALA A 73 -9.60 2.09 -12.27
C ALA A 73 -8.16 1.77 -12.70
N LEU A 74 -7.94 0.65 -13.40
CA LEU A 74 -6.63 0.29 -13.94
C LEU A 74 -6.12 1.37 -14.90
N GLN A 75 -6.96 1.86 -15.82
CA GLN A 75 -6.59 2.91 -16.77
C GLN A 75 -6.18 4.19 -16.03
N CYS A 76 -7.01 4.65 -15.07
CA CYS A 76 -6.69 5.85 -14.29
C CYS A 76 -5.38 5.71 -13.49
N ILE A 77 -5.09 4.52 -12.93
CA ILE A 77 -3.81 4.27 -12.25
C ILE A 77 -2.65 4.32 -13.25
N VAL A 78 -2.77 3.66 -14.41
CA VAL A 78 -1.70 3.66 -15.42
C VAL A 78 -1.45 5.08 -15.93
N GLU A 79 -2.49 5.86 -16.19
CA GLU A 79 -2.40 7.28 -16.55
C GLU A 79 -1.63 8.08 -15.50
N HIS A 80 -1.95 7.90 -14.22
CA HIS A 80 -1.23 8.54 -13.11
C HIS A 80 0.27 8.20 -13.12
N GLU A 81 0.61 6.93 -13.31
CA GLU A 81 1.99 6.48 -13.39
C GLU A 81 2.69 6.98 -14.67
N LEU A 82 1.98 7.12 -15.80
CA LEU A 82 2.53 7.72 -17.01
C LEU A 82 2.89 9.20 -16.80
N ILE A 83 2.10 9.96 -16.04
CA ILE A 83 2.47 11.34 -15.65
C ILE A 83 3.75 11.35 -14.82
N HIS A 84 3.93 10.39 -13.90
CA HIS A 84 5.19 10.22 -13.17
C HIS A 84 6.38 9.98 -14.11
N VAL A 85 6.19 9.12 -15.13
CA VAL A 85 7.23 8.88 -16.16
C VAL A 85 7.57 10.16 -16.91
N VAL A 86 6.58 10.87 -17.45
CA VAL A 86 6.79 12.10 -18.23
C VAL A 86 7.49 13.16 -17.37
N GLU A 87 7.02 13.39 -16.15
CA GLU A 87 7.61 14.40 -15.27
C GLU A 87 9.04 14.02 -14.88
N GLY A 88 9.29 12.75 -14.54
CA GLY A 88 10.62 12.27 -14.15
C GLY A 88 11.63 12.29 -15.30
N VAL A 89 11.21 11.99 -16.54
CA VAL A 89 12.08 12.05 -17.72
C VAL A 89 12.42 13.50 -18.08
N LEU A 90 11.45 14.41 -18.05
CA LEU A 90 11.67 15.80 -18.44
C LEU A 90 12.39 16.63 -17.37
N TYR A 91 12.15 16.36 -16.09
CA TYR A 91 12.60 17.21 -14.99
C TYR A 91 13.51 16.51 -13.98
N GLY A 92 13.80 15.21 -14.14
CA GLY A 92 14.69 14.43 -13.27
C GLY A 92 14.11 14.05 -11.90
N GLU A 93 12.95 14.60 -11.55
CA GLU A 93 12.21 14.32 -10.32
C GLU A 93 10.71 14.38 -10.60
N THR A 94 9.94 13.65 -9.82
CA THR A 94 8.48 13.64 -9.94
C THR A 94 7.80 13.61 -8.58
N SER A 95 6.66 14.27 -8.48
CA SER A 95 5.82 14.23 -7.28
C SER A 95 4.38 14.60 -7.60
N CYS A 96 3.46 13.71 -7.28
CA CYS A 96 2.04 13.92 -7.52
C CYS A 96 1.45 15.08 -6.71
N SER A 97 2.13 15.53 -5.64
CA SER A 97 1.72 16.69 -4.84
C SER A 97 2.01 18.03 -5.50
N ARG A 98 2.93 18.09 -6.47
CA ARG A 98 3.41 19.35 -7.05
C ARG A 98 2.45 19.89 -8.12
N PRO A 99 2.37 21.23 -8.29
CA PRO A 99 1.47 21.85 -9.28
C PRO A 99 1.68 21.36 -10.70
N ARG A 100 2.94 21.15 -11.11
CA ARG A 100 3.29 20.68 -12.45
C ARG A 100 2.69 19.32 -12.78
N PHE A 101 2.84 18.36 -11.87
CA PHE A 101 2.22 17.04 -12.03
C PHE A 101 0.69 17.17 -12.17
N LYS A 102 0.05 17.95 -11.31
CA LYS A 102 -1.41 18.14 -11.31
C LYS A 102 -1.88 18.78 -12.62
N ASP A 103 -1.16 19.77 -13.13
CA ASP A 103 -1.46 20.42 -14.40
C ASP A 103 -1.31 19.44 -15.58
N MET A 104 -0.23 18.65 -15.61
CA MET A 104 -0.05 17.58 -16.62
C MET A 104 -1.16 16.53 -16.55
N ALA A 105 -1.49 16.02 -15.37
CA ALA A 105 -2.52 15.01 -15.17
C ALA A 105 -3.91 15.53 -15.62
N LYS A 106 -4.23 16.79 -15.31
CA LYS A 106 -5.45 17.44 -15.75
C LYS A 106 -5.49 17.64 -17.26
N ARG A 107 -4.42 18.13 -17.88
CA ARG A 107 -4.39 18.47 -19.31
C ARG A 107 -4.33 17.25 -20.22
N ILE A 108 -3.62 16.20 -19.81
CA ILE A 108 -3.40 15.01 -20.64
C ILE A 108 -4.56 14.03 -20.46
N PHE A 109 -5.02 13.80 -19.23
CA PHE A 109 -6.00 12.75 -18.91
C PHE A 109 -7.27 13.25 -18.22
N GLY A 110 -7.40 14.55 -17.96
CA GLY A 110 -8.59 15.11 -17.31
C GLY A 110 -8.68 14.85 -15.80
N HIS A 111 -7.60 14.39 -15.15
CA HIS A 111 -7.61 14.11 -13.71
C HIS A 111 -7.84 15.41 -12.92
N THR A 112 -8.77 15.37 -11.97
CA THR A 112 -9.11 16.53 -11.11
C THR A 112 -8.49 16.44 -9.72
N THR A 113 -8.01 15.26 -9.33
CA THR A 113 -7.26 15.04 -8.10
C THR A 113 -6.04 14.15 -8.35
N ASN A 114 -5.13 14.09 -7.38
CA ASN A 114 -3.93 13.24 -7.41
C ASN A 114 -4.04 12.05 -6.44
N CYS A 115 -5.21 11.86 -5.81
CA CYS A 115 -5.43 10.80 -4.84
C CYS A 115 -6.25 9.67 -5.47
N HIS A 116 -5.95 8.44 -5.04
CA HIS A 116 -6.70 7.27 -5.45
C HIS A 116 -7.53 6.88 -4.23
N LYS A 117 -8.87 6.98 -4.27
CA LYS A 117 -9.74 6.53 -3.17
C LYS A 117 -9.91 5.00 -3.18
N LEU A 118 -8.83 4.29 -3.48
CA LEU A 118 -8.81 2.83 -3.56
C LEU A 118 -8.67 2.24 -2.16
N VAL A 119 -9.41 1.16 -1.91
CA VAL A 119 -9.43 0.52 -0.59
C VAL A 119 -8.19 -0.36 -0.46
N THR A 120 -7.17 0.14 0.22
CA THR A 120 -6.01 -0.69 0.59
C THR A 120 -6.43 -1.76 1.61
N PRO A 121 -5.69 -2.89 1.73
CA PRO A 121 -5.97 -3.89 2.75
C PRO A 121 -6.06 -3.33 4.18
N ALA A 122 -5.27 -2.29 4.49
CA ALA A 122 -5.32 -1.61 5.78
C ALA A 122 -6.62 -0.81 5.96
N VAL A 123 -7.06 -0.06 4.95
CA VAL A 123 -8.34 0.65 4.98
C VAL A 123 -9.51 -0.32 5.11
N ARG A 124 -9.47 -1.46 4.40
CA ARG A 124 -10.48 -2.51 4.50
C ARG A 124 -10.55 -3.09 5.91
N ALA A 125 -9.40 -3.43 6.50
CA ALA A 125 -9.34 -3.98 7.84
C ALA A 125 -9.87 -3.00 8.89
N TYR A 126 -9.55 -1.71 8.75
CA TYR A 126 -10.10 -0.68 9.60
C TYR A 126 -11.62 -0.56 9.44
N ARG A 127 -12.13 -0.45 8.20
CA ARG A 127 -13.57 -0.30 7.93
C ARG A 127 -14.39 -1.50 8.40
N LYS A 128 -13.88 -2.72 8.23
CA LYS A 128 -14.62 -3.96 8.55
C LYS A 128 -14.44 -4.46 9.98
N PHE A 129 -13.26 -4.26 10.56
CA PHE A 129 -12.89 -4.90 11.83
C PHE A 129 -12.36 -3.89 12.87
N GLY A 130 -12.32 -2.59 12.54
CA GLY A 130 -11.78 -1.56 13.43
C GLY A 130 -10.26 -1.61 13.62
N VAL A 131 -9.55 -2.52 12.92
CA VAL A 131 -8.11 -2.78 13.11
C VAL A 131 -7.24 -1.85 12.27
N ARG A 132 -6.34 -1.09 12.92
CA ARG A 132 -5.32 -0.25 12.30
C ARG A 132 -3.94 -0.44 12.96
N PRO A 133 -2.83 -0.16 12.24
CA PRO A 133 -1.50 -0.11 12.86
C PRO A 133 -1.48 0.83 14.07
N GLY A 134 -0.77 0.42 15.12
CA GLY A 134 -0.64 1.14 16.39
C GLY A 134 -1.71 0.79 17.44
N GLN A 135 -2.74 0.01 17.10
CA GLN A 135 -3.73 -0.45 18.09
C GLN A 135 -3.27 -1.69 18.86
N MET A 136 -3.75 -1.80 20.10
CA MET A 136 -3.71 -3.03 20.87
C MET A 136 -4.86 -3.95 20.46
N VAL A 137 -4.56 -5.23 20.27
CA VAL A 137 -5.53 -6.25 19.89
C VAL A 137 -5.33 -7.52 20.70
N ALA A 138 -6.42 -8.24 20.95
CA ALA A 138 -6.41 -9.60 21.48
C ALA A 138 -6.73 -10.61 20.38
N PHE A 139 -6.16 -11.80 20.47
CA PHE A 139 -6.46 -12.96 19.62
C PHE A 139 -6.13 -14.26 20.34
N GLU A 140 -6.77 -15.36 19.92
CA GLU A 140 -6.45 -16.69 20.40
C GLU A 140 -5.30 -17.32 19.60
N TRP A 141 -4.34 -17.91 20.29
CA TRP A 141 -3.24 -18.68 19.71
C TRP A 141 -2.92 -19.89 20.59
N GLU A 142 -2.98 -21.10 20.02
CA GLU A 142 -2.71 -22.35 20.76
C GLU A 142 -3.54 -22.46 22.06
N GLY A 143 -4.81 -22.03 22.02
CA GLY A 143 -5.73 -22.05 23.16
C GLY A 143 -5.44 -20.98 24.24
N ARG A 144 -4.57 -20.01 23.95
CA ARG A 144 -4.26 -18.89 24.84
C ARG A 144 -4.65 -17.57 24.21
N ARG A 145 -5.30 -16.72 25.00
CA ARG A 145 -5.53 -15.31 24.65
C ARG A 145 -4.22 -14.54 24.71
N LEU A 146 -3.75 -14.06 23.58
CA LEU A 146 -2.59 -13.18 23.47
C LEU A 146 -3.02 -11.74 23.21
N VAL A 147 -2.25 -10.80 23.75
CA VAL A 147 -2.44 -9.36 23.57
C VAL A 147 -1.20 -8.76 22.96
N GLY A 148 -1.36 -7.95 21.91
CA GLY A 148 -0.22 -7.33 21.24
C GLY A 148 -0.56 -6.11 20.40
N LEU A 149 0.48 -5.46 19.92
CA LEU A 149 0.43 -4.24 19.12
C LEU A 149 0.36 -4.58 17.63
N VAL A 150 -0.60 -4.03 16.91
CA VAL A 150 -0.67 -4.14 15.45
C VAL A 150 0.46 -3.31 14.83
N ASN A 151 1.45 -3.97 14.24
CA ASN A 151 2.57 -3.31 13.56
C ASN A 151 2.24 -2.96 12.10
N ARG A 152 1.54 -3.86 11.40
CA ARG A 152 1.17 -3.66 9.99
C ARG A 152 -0.07 -4.45 9.66
N VAL A 153 -0.91 -3.92 8.78
CA VAL A 153 -2.06 -4.65 8.24
C VAL A 153 -1.90 -4.87 6.73
N THR A 154 -1.99 -6.14 6.33
CA THR A 154 -1.96 -6.59 4.93
C THR A 154 -3.18 -7.48 4.68
N ARG A 155 -3.05 -8.64 4.02
CA ARG A 155 -4.06 -9.72 4.09
C ARG A 155 -4.18 -10.28 5.51
N ARG A 156 -3.06 -10.35 6.23
CA ARG A 156 -2.99 -10.64 7.68
C ARG A 156 -2.40 -9.43 8.40
N ALA A 157 -2.80 -9.21 9.64
CA ALA A 157 -2.15 -8.28 10.54
C ALA A 157 -0.89 -8.92 11.10
N THR A 158 0.20 -8.16 11.13
CA THR A 158 1.38 -8.49 11.91
C THR A 158 1.18 -7.92 13.31
N VAL A 159 1.00 -8.78 14.29
CA VAL A 159 0.83 -8.41 15.70
C VAL A 159 2.14 -8.70 16.45
N LEU A 160 2.58 -7.74 17.25
CA LEU A 160 3.77 -7.84 18.09
C LEU A 160 3.33 -8.08 19.53
N VAL A 161 3.65 -9.26 20.06
CA VAL A 161 3.38 -9.62 21.46
C VAL A 161 4.70 -9.51 22.22
N GLU A 162 4.72 -8.70 23.28
CA GLU A 162 5.93 -8.47 24.07
C GLU A 162 6.39 -9.79 24.71
N ASN A 163 7.66 -10.14 24.50
CA ASN A 163 8.23 -11.36 25.05
C ASN A 163 9.75 -11.23 25.21
N PRO A 164 10.34 -11.54 26.38
CA PRO A 164 11.79 -11.46 26.61
C PRO A 164 12.65 -12.31 25.68
N ARG A 165 12.10 -13.41 25.15
CA ARG A 165 12.79 -14.29 24.17
C ARG A 165 12.58 -13.84 22.72
N GLY A 166 11.83 -12.76 22.52
CA GLY A 166 11.54 -12.19 21.20
C GLY A 166 12.71 -11.45 20.56
N ALA A 167 12.51 -11.09 19.29
CA ALA A 167 13.44 -10.24 18.56
C ALA A 167 13.41 -8.81 19.13
N ARG A 168 14.58 -8.16 19.23
CA ARG A 168 14.70 -6.79 19.75
C ARG A 168 14.30 -5.77 18.67
N TYR A 169 13.53 -4.77 19.07
CA TYR A 169 13.04 -3.70 18.20
C TYR A 169 13.67 -2.35 18.55
N SER A 170 13.47 -1.35 17.68
CA SER A 170 14.01 0.01 17.85
C SER A 170 13.54 0.72 19.12
N ASN A 171 12.41 0.31 19.69
CA ASN A 171 11.89 0.81 20.96
C ASN A 171 12.53 0.14 22.19
N GLY A 172 13.58 -0.67 22.02
CA GLY A 172 14.29 -1.36 23.10
C GLY A 172 13.62 -2.63 23.62
N LYS A 173 12.33 -2.83 23.32
CA LYS A 173 11.54 -4.00 23.74
C LYS A 173 11.75 -5.20 22.80
N ARG A 174 11.32 -6.37 23.26
CA ARG A 174 11.41 -7.64 22.50
C ARG A 174 10.03 -8.20 22.22
N TYR A 175 9.84 -8.74 21.02
CA TYR A 175 8.52 -9.20 20.57
C TYR A 175 8.60 -10.52 19.80
N PHE A 176 7.57 -11.35 19.95
CA PHE A 176 7.21 -12.36 18.97
C PHE A 176 6.27 -11.76 17.92
N LYS A 177 6.41 -12.22 16.67
CA LYS A 177 5.58 -11.80 15.54
C LYS A 177 4.52 -12.86 15.27
N PHE A 178 3.27 -12.44 15.24
CA PHE A 178 2.15 -13.26 14.83
C PHE A 178 1.52 -12.69 13.55
N TYR A 179 1.08 -13.57 12.65
CA TYR A 179 0.37 -13.20 11.43
C TYR A 179 -1.07 -13.65 11.51
N VAL A 180 -1.96 -12.75 11.92
CA VAL A 180 -3.34 -13.08 12.29
C VAL A 180 -4.32 -12.47 11.28
N PRO A 181 -5.32 -13.21 10.77
CA PRO A 181 -6.39 -12.62 9.96
C PRO A 181 -7.14 -11.51 10.74
N PRO A 182 -7.46 -10.36 10.12
CA PRO A 182 -8.10 -9.25 10.84
C PRO A 182 -9.43 -9.58 11.53
N HIS A 183 -10.21 -10.52 11.00
CA HIS A 183 -11.48 -10.95 11.61
C HIS A 183 -11.31 -11.80 12.88
N MET A 184 -10.09 -12.26 13.18
CA MET A 184 -9.76 -12.98 14.42
C MET A 184 -9.20 -12.06 15.50
N LEU A 185 -9.14 -10.74 15.23
CA LEU A 185 -8.63 -9.76 16.17
C LEU A 185 -9.78 -9.03 16.85
N THR A 186 -9.67 -8.86 18.16
CA THR A 186 -10.53 -7.99 18.97
C THR A 186 -9.73 -6.76 19.35
N VAL A 187 -10.22 -5.56 19.02
CA VAL A 187 -9.58 -4.31 19.43
C VAL A 187 -9.74 -4.14 20.95
N ILE A 188 -8.65 -3.82 21.63
CA ILE A 188 -8.64 -3.52 23.07
C ILE A 188 -8.64 -2.00 23.21
N ASP A 189 -9.70 -1.44 23.77
CA ASP A 189 -9.72 -0.05 24.21
C ASP A 189 -9.04 0.11 25.57
N ASP A 190 -8.61 1.32 25.90
CA ASP A 190 -7.88 1.63 27.14
C ASP A 190 -8.64 1.23 28.42
N SER A 191 -9.95 1.02 28.35
CA SER A 191 -10.80 0.55 29.45
C SER A 191 -10.65 -0.95 29.77
N ASP A 192 -10.00 -1.75 28.92
CA ASP A 192 -10.01 -3.21 29.00
C ASP A 192 -8.64 -3.81 29.36
N LYS A 193 -7.71 -2.97 29.85
CA LYS A 193 -6.39 -3.38 30.37
C LYS A 193 -6.54 -4.18 31.67
N ARG A 194 -6.87 -5.46 31.60
CA ARG A 194 -6.48 -6.42 32.65
C ARG A 194 -5.04 -6.87 32.38
N PRO A 195 -4.14 -6.81 33.38
CA PRO A 195 -2.81 -7.37 33.21
C PRO A 195 -2.93 -8.89 33.01
N ALA A 196 -2.23 -9.41 32.01
CA ALA A 196 -2.01 -10.84 31.89
C ALA A 196 -1.20 -11.28 33.10
N ALA A 197 -1.78 -12.18 33.90
CA ALA A 197 -1.11 -12.78 35.05
C ALA A 197 0.22 -13.40 34.59
N SER A 198 1.29 -12.98 35.24
CA SER A 198 2.58 -13.66 35.21
C SER A 198 2.44 -14.93 36.04
N ASP A 199 2.26 -16.07 35.39
CA ASP A 199 2.47 -17.35 36.06
C ASP A 199 3.97 -17.55 36.26
N SER A 200 4.32 -17.63 37.54
CA SER A 200 5.59 -17.98 38.17
C SER A 200 6.11 -19.36 37.80
#